data_AF-A0A522SJ14-F1
#
_entry.id   AF-A0A522SJ14-F1
#
_cell.length_a   1.000
_cell.length_b   1.000
_cell.length_c   1.000
_cell.angle_alpha   90.00
_cell.angle_beta   90.00
_cell.angle_gamma   90.00
#
_symmetry.space_group_name_H-M   'P 1'
#
loop_
_entity.id
_entity.type
_entity.pdbx_description
1 polymer ?
#
loop_
_entity_poly.entity_id
_entity_poly.type
_entity_poly.pdbx_seq_one_letter_code
_entity_poly.pdbx_strand_id
1 'polypeptide(L)'
;MDLNLHEAAMLAIPSEFLPIHRTGTPAHDEWMAVLPDRTEIVVADAAGKPSPLGIEKAIAIVQSRTYLEARARQLLVPLGKANGEWRLVAIDFGIEAQHHDCEFLMFFAFQAARSGPAATSPQVEVGFALPVRSSVNPSFNPMFILTIQTMAGL
;
A
#
# COMPACT_ATOMS: atom_id res chain seq x y z
N MET A 1 -30.30 -3.45 -4.37
CA MET A 1 -29.98 -4.82 -3.89
C MET A 1 -28.51 -4.78 -3.50
N ASP A 2 -28.17 -3.93 -2.53
CA ASP A 2 -26.82 -3.35 -2.36
C ASP A 2 -26.14 -3.77 -1.05
N LEU A 3 -26.87 -4.44 -0.15
CA LEU A 3 -26.33 -4.92 1.13
C LEU A 3 -25.25 -6.00 0.96
N ASN A 4 -25.35 -6.84 -0.07
CA ASN A 4 -24.40 -7.94 -0.30
C ASN A 4 -22.99 -7.47 -0.72
N LEU A 5 -22.87 -6.33 -1.41
CA LEU A 5 -21.56 -5.81 -1.85
C LEU A 5 -20.82 -5.14 -0.70
N HIS A 6 -21.54 -4.44 0.18
CA HIS A 6 -20.95 -3.83 1.37
C HIS A 6 -20.55 -4.89 2.42
N GLU A 7 -21.36 -5.93 2.62
CA GLU A 7 -20.99 -7.06 3.48
C GLU A 7 -19.82 -7.89 2.89
N ALA A 8 -19.77 -8.10 1.57
CA ALA A 8 -18.63 -8.74 0.91
C ALA A 8 -17.36 -7.86 0.92
N ALA A 9 -17.52 -6.54 0.94
CA ALA A 9 -16.46 -5.56 1.11
C ALA A 9 -15.89 -5.59 2.55
N MET A 10 -16.76 -5.65 3.56
CA MET A 10 -16.37 -5.81 4.97
C MET A 10 -15.66 -7.15 5.26
N LEU A 11 -15.90 -8.20 4.46
CA LEU A 11 -15.18 -9.48 4.54
C LEU A 11 -13.73 -9.41 4.03
N ALA A 12 -13.33 -8.35 3.32
CA ALA A 12 -12.00 -8.26 2.71
C ALA A 12 -10.90 -7.86 3.70
N ILE A 13 -11.22 -7.09 4.74
CA ILE A 13 -10.31 -6.73 5.83
C ILE A 13 -10.86 -7.36 7.11
N PRO A 14 -10.37 -8.55 7.50
CA PRO A 14 -11.02 -9.40 8.51
C PRO A 14 -10.77 -8.96 9.97
N SER A 15 -10.23 -7.76 10.20
CA SER A 15 -9.75 -7.34 11.54
C SER A 15 -10.07 -5.89 11.83
N GLU A 16 -10.29 -5.60 13.12
CA GLU A 16 -10.35 -4.22 13.63
C GLU A 16 -9.00 -3.54 13.38
N PHE A 17 -9.05 -2.30 12.92
CA PHE A 17 -7.86 -1.46 12.78
C PHE A 17 -7.32 -1.13 14.18
N LEU A 18 -6.03 -1.36 14.39
CA LEU A 18 -5.34 -1.09 15.65
C LEU A 18 -4.40 0.12 15.49
N PRO A 19 -4.27 0.98 16.50
CA PRO A 19 -3.37 2.11 16.43
C PRO A 19 -1.91 1.63 16.34
N ILE A 20 -1.14 2.22 15.43
CA ILE A 20 0.29 2.05 15.29
C ILE A 20 0.97 3.41 15.36
N HIS A 21 2.18 3.42 15.93
CA HIS A 21 3.00 4.62 16.06
C HIS A 21 4.18 4.48 15.12
N ARG A 22 4.18 5.22 14.01
CA ARG A 22 5.32 5.20 13.09
C ARG A 22 6.38 6.17 13.53
N THR A 23 7.62 5.69 13.61
CA THR A 23 8.79 6.46 14.07
C THR A 23 9.35 7.39 12.98
N GLY A 24 8.54 7.77 11.99
CA GLY A 24 8.90 8.74 10.95
C GLY A 24 9.17 10.14 11.50
N THR A 25 9.58 11.06 10.64
CA THR A 25 9.81 12.47 11.01
C THR A 25 8.91 13.38 10.17
N PRO A 26 7.83 13.96 10.73
CA PRO A 26 7.36 13.82 12.12
C PRO A 26 6.72 12.45 12.40
N ALA A 27 6.79 12.02 13.66
CA ALA A 27 6.07 10.84 14.12
C ALA A 27 4.57 11.12 14.02
N HIS A 28 3.81 10.11 13.62
CA HIS A 28 2.37 10.24 13.40
C HIS A 28 1.64 8.95 13.78
N ASP A 29 0.41 9.14 14.25
CA ASP A 29 -0.52 8.06 14.58
C ASP A 29 -1.18 7.56 13.30
N GLU A 30 -1.10 6.25 13.06
CA GLU A 30 -1.83 5.58 12.00
C GLU A 30 -2.55 4.36 12.55
N TRP A 31 -3.37 3.75 11.71
CA TRP A 31 -4.18 2.60 12.08
C TRP A 31 -3.94 1.48 11.11
N MET A 32 -3.69 0.28 11.63
CA MET A 32 -3.29 -0.88 10.85
C MET A 32 -4.26 -2.04 11.03
N ALA A 33 -4.66 -2.65 9.92
CA ALA A 33 -5.24 -3.98 9.89
C ALA A 33 -4.29 -4.93 9.15
N VAL A 34 -4.36 -6.23 9.45
CA VAL A 34 -3.50 -7.25 8.82
C VAL A 34 -4.36 -8.25 8.07
N LEU A 35 -4.09 -8.44 6.78
CA LEU A 35 -4.77 -9.43 5.94
C LEU A 35 -4.28 -10.85 6.23
N PRO A 36 -5.02 -11.91 5.82
CA PRO A 36 -4.62 -13.30 6.07
C PRO A 36 -3.24 -13.68 5.52
N ASP A 37 -2.76 -13.01 4.47
CA ASP A 37 -1.44 -13.24 3.88
C ASP A 37 -0.31 -12.38 4.48
N ARG A 38 -0.62 -11.72 5.62
CA ARG A 38 0.24 -10.80 6.37
C ARG A 38 0.51 -9.46 5.70
N THR A 39 -0.26 -9.09 4.69
CA THR A 39 -0.19 -7.72 4.14
C THR A 39 -0.83 -6.75 5.13
N GLU A 40 -0.10 -5.71 5.48
CA GLU A 40 -0.57 -4.63 6.34
C GLU A 40 -1.42 -3.64 5.53
N ILE A 41 -2.53 -3.18 6.09
CA ILE A 41 -3.36 -2.12 5.53
C ILE A 41 -3.31 -0.97 6.52
N VAL A 42 -2.75 0.15 6.10
CA VAL A 42 -2.54 1.33 6.96
C VAL A 42 -3.48 2.45 6.51
N VAL A 43 -4.17 3.06 7.46
CA VAL A 43 -5.09 4.18 7.23
C VAL A 43 -4.88 5.26 8.27
N ALA A 44 -4.98 6.52 7.87
CA ALA A 44 -4.99 7.67 8.75
C ALA A 44 -5.66 8.86 8.04
N ASP A 45 -6.47 9.64 8.78
CA ASP A 45 -6.84 10.98 8.38
C ASP A 45 -5.80 12.02 8.85
N ALA A 46 -6.00 13.29 8.49
CA ALA A 46 -5.13 14.39 8.90
C ALA A 46 -5.03 14.60 10.43
N ALA A 47 -5.88 13.94 11.23
CA ALA A 47 -5.85 13.96 12.68
C ALA A 47 -5.30 12.66 13.29
N GLY A 48 -4.75 11.75 12.47
CA GLY A 48 -4.21 10.46 12.92
C GLY A 48 -5.27 9.44 13.33
N LYS A 49 -6.50 9.60 12.85
CA LYS A 49 -7.64 8.71 13.15
C LYS A 49 -7.97 7.81 11.94
N PRO A 50 -8.64 6.67 12.14
CA PRO A 50 -9.02 5.83 11.02
C PRO A 50 -10.11 6.55 10.22
N SER A 51 -9.75 7.02 9.03
CA SER A 51 -10.67 7.74 8.13
C SER A 51 -11.73 6.77 7.59
N PRO A 52 -13.05 7.05 7.73
CA PRO A 52 -14.08 6.23 7.07
C PRO A 52 -13.87 6.13 5.56
N LEU A 53 -13.48 7.26 4.93
CA LEU A 53 -13.15 7.29 3.50
C LEU A 53 -11.89 6.48 3.19
N GLY A 54 -10.88 6.53 4.07
CA GLY A 54 -9.66 5.72 3.94
C GLY A 54 -9.96 4.23 4.03
N ILE A 55 -10.84 3.82 4.94
CA ILE A 55 -11.29 2.43 5.09
C ILE A 55 -12.05 1.96 3.84
N GLU A 56 -13.00 2.76 3.32
CA GLU A 56 -13.73 2.43 2.09
C GLU A 56 -12.79 2.26 0.89
N LYS A 57 -11.83 3.18 0.74
CA LYS A 57 -10.79 3.07 -0.30
C LYS A 57 -9.94 1.82 -0.11
N ALA A 58 -9.49 1.55 1.12
CA ALA A 58 -8.70 0.37 1.43
C ALA A 58 -9.41 -0.92 1.02
N ILE A 59 -10.71 -1.03 1.33
CA ILE A 59 -11.50 -2.18 0.93
C ILE A 59 -11.58 -2.32 -0.60
N ALA A 60 -11.90 -1.23 -1.32
CA ALA A 60 -11.99 -1.26 -2.79
C ALA A 60 -10.66 -1.64 -3.46
N ILE A 61 -9.54 -1.16 -2.91
CA ILE A 61 -8.19 -1.48 -3.42
C ILE A 61 -7.79 -2.91 -3.07
N VAL A 62 -8.12 -3.42 -1.88
CA VAL A 62 -7.88 -4.81 -1.51
C VAL A 62 -8.62 -5.77 -2.45
N GLN A 63 -9.84 -5.43 -2.87
CA GLN A 63 -10.59 -6.21 -3.87
C GLN A 63 -9.91 -6.21 -5.25
N SER A 64 -9.23 -5.12 -5.63
CA SER A 64 -8.53 -4.98 -6.91
C SER A 64 -7.03 -5.34 -6.82
N ARG A 65 -6.59 -5.88 -5.68
CA ARG A 65 -5.18 -6.01 -5.31
C ARG A 65 -4.36 -6.84 -6.29
N THR A 66 -4.88 -7.97 -6.79
CA THR A 66 -4.16 -8.83 -7.73
C THR A 66 -3.73 -8.08 -8.99
N TYR A 67 -4.61 -7.23 -9.53
CA TYR A 67 -4.32 -6.43 -10.71
C TYR A 67 -3.28 -5.34 -10.41
N LEU A 68 -3.46 -4.62 -9.31
CA LEU A 68 -2.58 -3.52 -8.91
C LEU A 68 -1.17 -4.01 -8.55
N GLU A 69 -1.06 -5.15 -7.85
CA GLU A 69 0.21 -5.79 -7.56
C GLU A 69 0.95 -6.22 -8.83
N ALA A 70 0.25 -6.87 -9.77
CA ALA A 70 0.87 -7.28 -11.03
C ALA A 70 1.44 -6.08 -11.77
N ARG A 71 0.74 -4.95 -11.73
CA ARG A 71 1.17 -3.70 -12.35
C ARG A 71 2.35 -3.06 -11.60
N ALA A 72 2.33 -2.99 -10.29
CA ALA A 72 3.47 -2.52 -9.49
C ALA A 72 4.72 -3.38 -9.73
N ARG A 73 4.57 -4.71 -9.74
CA ARG A 73 5.68 -5.63 -10.00
C ARG A 73 6.32 -5.41 -11.37
N GLN A 74 5.56 -5.06 -12.40
CA GLN A 74 6.11 -4.68 -13.71
C GLN A 74 7.05 -3.47 -13.62
N LEU A 75 6.75 -2.49 -12.76
CA LEU A 75 7.61 -1.33 -12.52
C LEU A 75 8.87 -1.69 -11.74
N LEU A 76 8.82 -2.75 -10.93
CA LEU A 76 9.93 -3.22 -10.11
C LEU A 76 10.87 -4.20 -10.84
N VAL A 77 10.48 -4.71 -12.02
CA VAL A 77 11.32 -5.65 -12.81
C VAL A 77 12.74 -5.13 -13.03
N PRO A 78 12.96 -3.86 -13.43
CA PRO A 78 14.32 -3.32 -13.62
C PRO A 78 15.15 -3.23 -12.34
N LEU A 79 14.50 -3.23 -11.17
CA LEU A 79 15.14 -3.12 -9.85
C LEU A 79 15.44 -4.48 -9.23
N GLY A 80 14.81 -5.55 -9.73
CA GLY A 80 15.00 -6.91 -9.24
C GLY A 80 16.40 -7.44 -9.58
N LYS A 81 17.06 -8.09 -8.61
CA LYS A 81 18.26 -8.90 -8.89
C LYS A 81 17.85 -10.27 -9.40
N ALA A 82 18.68 -10.89 -10.24
CA ALA A 82 18.34 -12.09 -11.03
C ALA A 82 17.82 -13.32 -10.25
N ASN A 83 17.95 -13.36 -8.91
CA ASN A 83 17.43 -14.42 -8.06
C ASN A 83 16.68 -13.86 -6.83
N GLY A 84 15.42 -13.50 -7.01
CA GLY A 84 14.51 -13.12 -5.91
C GLY A 84 13.17 -12.59 -6.40
N GLU A 85 12.25 -12.37 -5.47
CA GLU A 85 10.89 -11.92 -5.74
C GLU A 85 10.54 -10.72 -4.89
N TRP A 86 9.83 -9.75 -5.47
CA TRP A 86 9.21 -8.69 -4.69
C TRP A 86 8.00 -9.25 -3.95
N ARG A 87 7.82 -8.93 -2.68
CA ARG A 87 6.64 -9.29 -1.90
C ARG A 87 5.97 -8.03 -1.40
N LEU A 88 4.66 -7.92 -1.60
CA LEU A 88 3.88 -6.84 -1.00
C LEU A 88 3.86 -7.04 0.52
N VAL A 89 4.20 -6.00 1.26
CA VAL A 89 4.24 -5.97 2.73
C VAL A 89 3.11 -5.12 3.27
N ALA A 90 2.89 -3.93 2.70
CA ALA A 90 1.86 -3.01 3.15
C ALA A 90 1.16 -2.29 1.99
N ILE A 91 -0.08 -1.90 2.22
CA ILE A 91 -0.79 -0.89 1.42
C ILE A 91 -1.17 0.25 2.36
N ASP A 92 -0.75 1.45 2.02
CA ASP A 92 -0.85 2.63 2.87
C ASP A 92 -1.76 3.67 2.25
N PHE A 93 -2.78 4.06 2.99
CA PHE A 93 -3.73 5.13 2.70
C PHE A 93 -3.62 6.25 3.74
N GLY A 94 -2.58 6.21 4.57
CA GLY A 94 -2.36 7.08 5.71
C GLY A 94 -1.53 8.30 5.35
N ILE A 95 -0.73 8.74 6.31
CA ILE A 95 0.01 9.99 6.25
C ILE A 95 1.12 9.91 5.20
N GLU A 96 1.80 8.76 5.07
CA GLU A 96 2.87 8.62 4.07
C GLU A 96 2.34 8.70 2.63
N ALA A 97 1.17 8.11 2.35
CA ALA A 97 0.53 8.29 1.05
C ALA A 97 0.22 9.76 0.74
N GLN A 98 -0.23 10.51 1.76
CA GLN A 98 -0.50 11.95 1.64
C GLN A 98 0.78 12.76 1.41
N HIS A 99 1.89 12.44 2.10
CA HIS A 99 3.18 13.10 1.88
C HIS A 99 3.71 12.94 0.46
N HIS A 100 3.37 11.82 -0.20
CA HIS A 100 3.76 11.53 -1.57
C HIS A 100 2.74 11.99 -2.62
N ASP A 101 1.73 12.78 -2.24
CA ASP A 101 0.61 13.19 -3.11
C ASP A 101 -0.04 11.99 -3.84
N CYS A 102 -0.06 10.84 -3.17
CA CYS A 102 -0.61 9.58 -3.68
C CYS A 102 -1.95 9.26 -3.01
N GLU A 103 -2.78 8.51 -3.72
CA GLU A 103 -4.04 7.99 -3.16
C GLU A 103 -3.78 6.80 -2.24
N PHE A 104 -2.77 6.01 -2.59
CA PHE A 104 -2.20 4.98 -1.74
C PHE A 104 -0.79 4.62 -2.19
N LEU A 105 -0.04 3.99 -1.32
CA LEU A 105 1.27 3.40 -1.61
C LEU A 105 1.22 1.90 -1.41
N MET A 106 1.87 1.14 -2.30
CA MET A 106 2.14 -0.28 -2.11
C MET A 106 3.62 -0.46 -1.77
N PHE A 107 3.89 -1.01 -0.59
CA PHE A 107 5.23 -1.25 -0.08
C PHE A 107 5.67 -2.67 -0.42
N PHE A 108 6.77 -2.79 -1.15
CA PHE A 108 7.35 -4.07 -1.54
C PHE A 108 8.70 -4.30 -0.88
N ALA A 109 8.92 -5.51 -0.37
CA ALA A 109 10.23 -5.98 0.07
C ALA A 109 10.77 -7.02 -0.92
N PHE A 110 12.04 -6.91 -1.32
CA PHE A 110 12.68 -7.90 -2.18
C PHE A 110 13.17 -9.09 -1.37
N GLN A 111 12.63 -10.27 -1.61
CA GLN A 111 13.08 -11.51 -0.99
C GLN A 111 14.03 -12.24 -1.93
N ALA A 112 15.32 -12.28 -1.60
CA ALA A 112 16.31 -13.03 -2.37
C ALA A 112 16.14 -14.55 -2.15
N ALA A 113 16.27 -15.36 -3.19
CA ALA A 113 16.07 -16.82 -3.12
C ALA A 113 17.06 -17.56 -2.19
N ARG A 114 18.15 -16.90 -1.78
CA ARG A 114 19.21 -17.44 -0.90
C ARG A 114 19.66 -16.43 0.16
N SER A 115 18.75 -15.64 0.73
CA SER A 115 19.06 -14.81 1.89
C SER A 115 19.11 -15.66 3.17
N GLY A 116 20.26 -15.67 3.85
CA GLY A 116 20.32 -16.14 5.25
C GLY A 116 19.49 -15.22 6.16
N PRO A 117 19.18 -15.64 7.41
CA PRO A 117 18.29 -14.93 8.32
C PRO A 117 18.77 -13.52 8.72
N ALA A 118 19.99 -13.13 8.36
CA ALA A 118 20.61 -11.83 8.69
C ALA A 118 20.79 -10.89 7.48
N ALA A 119 20.24 -11.22 6.29
CA ALA A 119 20.42 -10.37 5.11
C ALA A 119 19.38 -9.23 5.08
N THR A 120 19.85 -7.98 5.04
CA THR A 120 19.02 -6.82 4.77
C THR A 120 18.47 -6.91 3.34
N SER A 121 17.14 -6.83 3.23
CA SER A 121 16.43 -6.94 1.96
C SER A 121 16.06 -5.54 1.48
N PRO A 122 16.33 -5.17 0.21
CA PRO A 122 15.93 -3.85 -0.28
C PRO A 122 14.41 -3.73 -0.25
N GLN A 123 13.92 -2.63 0.31
CA GLN A 123 12.52 -2.25 0.32
C GLN A 123 12.31 -1.15 -0.73
N VAL A 124 11.14 -1.15 -1.38
CA VAL A 124 10.76 -0.17 -2.40
C VAL A 124 9.27 0.13 -2.24
N GLU A 125 8.92 1.39 -2.43
CA GLU A 125 7.53 1.86 -2.38
C GLU A 125 7.06 2.16 -3.80
N VAL A 126 5.82 1.77 -4.10
CA VAL A 126 5.19 2.06 -5.37
C VAL A 126 3.93 2.84 -5.08
N GLY A 127 3.95 4.14 -5.37
CA GLY A 127 2.82 5.03 -5.21
C GLY A 127 1.84 4.97 -6.37
N PHE A 128 0.56 5.05 -6.04
CA PHE A 128 -0.53 5.11 -6.99
C PHE A 128 -1.26 6.42 -6.74
N ALA A 129 -1.22 7.30 -7.72
CA ALA A 129 -1.92 8.57 -7.68
C ALA A 129 -3.03 8.57 -8.73
N LEU A 130 -4.25 8.94 -8.30
CA LEU A 130 -5.26 9.31 -9.27
C LEU A 130 -4.88 10.70 -9.82
N PRO A 131 -4.89 10.91 -11.14
CA PRO A 131 -4.78 12.27 -11.66
C PRO A 131 -5.88 13.11 -11.01
N VAL A 132 -5.50 14.22 -10.37
CA VAL A 132 -6.44 15.27 -9.98
C VAL A 132 -7.20 15.61 -11.25
N ARG A 133 -8.48 15.23 -11.29
CA ARG A 133 -9.34 15.39 -12.48
C ARG A 133 -9.55 16.87 -12.75
N SER A 134 -8.59 17.50 -13.40
CA SER A 134 -8.84 18.69 -14.21
C SER A 134 -9.53 18.20 -15.48
N SER A 135 -10.84 17.98 -15.38
CA SER A 135 -11.84 17.96 -16.47
C SER A 135 -11.53 17.12 -17.74
N VAL A 136 -12.37 16.10 -17.96
CA VAL A 136 -12.77 15.53 -19.27
C VAL A 136 -11.73 14.66 -20.02
N ASN A 137 -11.70 13.35 -19.74
CA ASN A 137 -11.54 12.30 -20.75
C ASN A 137 -11.96 10.92 -20.17
N PRO A 138 -12.66 10.02 -20.91
CA PRO A 138 -13.14 8.74 -20.38
C PRO A 138 -12.11 7.60 -20.41
N SER A 139 -10.87 7.85 -20.86
CA SER A 139 -9.77 6.91 -20.73
C SER A 139 -9.11 7.07 -19.35
N PHE A 140 -9.64 6.36 -18.36
CA PHE A 140 -9.03 6.23 -17.04
C PHE A 140 -7.69 5.50 -17.16
N ASN A 141 -6.61 6.26 -17.30
CA ASN A 141 -5.25 5.74 -17.17
C ASN A 141 -4.75 6.11 -15.77
N PRO A 142 -4.64 5.14 -14.82
CA PRO A 142 -4.01 5.42 -13.53
C PRO A 142 -2.58 5.91 -13.74
N MET A 143 -2.19 6.99 -13.06
CA MET A 143 -0.80 7.42 -13.00
C MET A 143 -0.11 6.68 -11.85
N PHE A 144 1.05 6.09 -12.14
CA PHE A 144 1.88 5.41 -11.15
C PHE A 144 3.06 6.33 -10.84
N ILE A 145 3.29 6.59 -9.56
CA ILE A 145 4.46 7.31 -9.07
C ILE A 145 5.36 6.28 -8.41
N LEU A 146 6.55 6.06 -8.95
CA LEU A 146 7.50 5.14 -8.35
C LEU A 146 8.41 5.93 -7.40
N THR A 147 8.22 5.76 -6.09
CA THR A 147 9.08 6.37 -5.06
C THR A 147 10.00 5.30 -4.49
N ILE A 148 11.26 5.28 -4.91
CA ILE A 148 12.22 4.30 -4.41
C ILE A 148 12.83 4.82 -3.11
N GLN A 149 12.30 4.37 -1.97
CA GLN A 149 12.92 4.57 -0.67
C GLN A 149 13.73 3.32 -0.27
N THR A 150 15.06 3.41 -0.28
CA THR A 150 15.91 2.34 0.25
C THR A 150 16.17 2.58 1.74
N MET A 151 15.47 1.85 2.60
CA MET A 151 15.79 1.78 4.03
C MET A 151 17.01 0.87 4.22
N ALA A 152 18.14 1.44 4.63
CA ALA A 152 19.24 0.67 5.19
C ALA A 152 18.90 0.35 6.65
N GLY A 153 18.80 -0.94 7.00
CA GLY A 153 18.66 -1.35 8.40
C GLY A 153 19.82 -0.79 9.22
N LEU A 154 19.50 -0.12 10.34
CA LEU A 154 20.43 0.18 11.42
C LEU A 154 20.86 -1.11 12.12
#